data_AF-A0A7R9V620-F1
#
_entry.id   AF-A0A7R9V620-F1
#
_cell.length_a   1.000
_cell.length_b   1.000
_cell.length_c   1.000
_cell.angle_alpha   90.00
_cell.angle_beta   90.00
_cell.angle_gamma   90.00
#
_symmetry.space_group_name_H-M   'P 1'
#
loop_
_entity.id
_entity.type
_entity.pdbx_description
1 polymer ?
#
loop_
_entity_poly.entity_id
_entity_poly.type
_entity_poly.pdbx_seq_one_letter_code
_entity_poly.pdbx_strand_id
1 'polypeptide(L)'
;GEYGAHLGRARFCLVVPGDGWSGRAEDAVGHGCIPVVVMDNVHAVFESTLDWSQFSVRIAEKDIERTPEILEKISAADVERMQRALTQVWHRFVYAGLPLHRRWLADTYGPAAAANAGFPKGHHFAPREAFPIRSDAFSTLMQWLHSRIPYARHGSHAQHVAELRGGAPAAGD
;
A
#
# COMPACT_ATOMS: atom_id res chain seq x y z
N GLY A 1 -14.37 8.64 -9.87
CA GLY A 1 -14.58 8.71 -11.33
C GLY A 1 -14.88 7.34 -11.90
N GLU A 2 -15.07 7.23 -13.21
CA GLU A 2 -15.41 5.95 -13.88
C GLU A 2 -14.34 4.86 -13.66
N TYR A 3 -13.07 5.24 -13.74
CA TYR A 3 -11.92 4.35 -13.49
C TYR A 3 -11.97 3.66 -12.12
N GLY A 4 -12.12 4.43 -11.03
CA GLY A 4 -12.22 3.86 -9.68
C GLY A 4 -13.44 2.95 -9.50
N ALA A 5 -14.56 3.24 -10.19
CA ALA A 5 -15.72 2.37 -10.17
C ALA A 5 -15.47 1.04 -10.90
N HIS A 6 -14.68 1.02 -11.97
CA HIS A 6 -14.25 -0.22 -12.63
C HIS A 6 -13.31 -1.03 -11.73
N LEU A 7 -12.34 -0.37 -11.09
CA LEU A 7 -11.45 -1.03 -10.13
C LEU A 7 -12.22 -1.66 -8.97
N GLY A 8 -13.19 -0.94 -8.39
CA GLY A 8 -13.99 -1.43 -7.27
C GLY A 8 -14.93 -2.60 -7.58
N ARG A 9 -15.17 -2.90 -8.87
CA ARG A 9 -15.95 -4.07 -9.32
C ARG A 9 -15.07 -5.21 -9.82
N ALA A 10 -13.80 -4.95 -10.12
CA ALA A 10 -12.88 -5.95 -10.62
C ALA A 10 -12.40 -6.86 -9.48
N ARG A 11 -12.22 -8.16 -9.77
CA ARG A 11 -11.59 -9.10 -8.82
C ARG A 11 -10.08 -8.97 -8.84
N PHE A 12 -9.51 -8.83 -10.03
CA PHE A 12 -8.08 -8.78 -10.30
C PHE A 12 -7.75 -7.52 -11.11
N CYS A 13 -6.66 -6.84 -10.76
CA CYS A 13 -6.20 -5.63 -11.43
C CYS A 13 -4.74 -5.77 -11.83
N LEU A 14 -4.46 -5.67 -13.12
CA LEU A 14 -3.11 -5.81 -13.66
C LEU A 14 -2.22 -4.64 -13.24
N VAL A 15 -1.09 -4.98 -12.63
CA VAL A 15 0.01 -4.08 -12.28
C VAL A 15 1.21 -4.49 -13.14
N VAL A 16 1.16 -4.03 -14.39
CA VAL A 16 2.19 -4.27 -15.41
C VAL A 16 3.21 -3.14 -15.44
N PRO A 17 4.43 -3.37 -15.97
CA PRO A 17 5.44 -2.34 -16.04
C PRO A 17 4.97 -1.20 -16.95
N GLY A 18 5.47 0.00 -16.70
CA GLY A 18 5.31 1.16 -17.58
C GLY A 18 6.64 1.88 -17.76
N ASP A 19 6.61 3.07 -18.35
CA ASP A 19 7.78 3.93 -18.53
C ASP A 19 8.14 4.70 -17.23
N GLY A 20 8.16 3.98 -16.10
CA GLY A 20 8.41 4.55 -14.76
C GLY A 20 7.42 4.09 -13.69
N TRP A 21 7.25 4.91 -12.65
CA TRP A 21 6.31 4.65 -11.56
C TRP A 21 4.86 4.85 -12.04
N SER A 22 3.98 3.94 -11.63
CA SER A 22 2.54 4.06 -11.86
C SER A 22 1.79 3.76 -10.57
N GLY A 23 0.72 4.50 -10.29
CA GLY A 23 -0.14 4.27 -9.12
C GLY A 23 -1.02 3.03 -9.21
N ARG A 24 -0.81 2.12 -10.17
CA ARG A 24 -1.69 0.98 -10.46
C ARG A 24 -1.81 0.01 -9.29
N ALA A 25 -0.70 -0.18 -8.58
CA ALA A 25 -0.64 -1.04 -7.39
C ALA A 25 -1.51 -0.46 -6.26
N GLU A 26 -1.31 0.82 -5.96
CA GLU A 26 -1.98 1.57 -4.92
C GLU A 26 -3.47 1.74 -5.24
N ASP A 27 -3.81 2.00 -6.50
CA ASP A 27 -5.17 2.08 -7.01
C ASP A 27 -5.91 0.75 -6.84
N ALA A 28 -5.29 -0.37 -7.24
CA ALA A 28 -5.86 -1.70 -7.07
C ALA A 28 -6.14 -2.00 -5.58
N VAL A 29 -5.12 -1.81 -4.74
CA VAL A 29 -5.23 -2.04 -3.29
C VAL A 29 -6.30 -1.13 -2.66
N GLY A 30 -6.30 0.16 -3.00
CA GLY A 30 -7.24 1.15 -2.44
C GLY A 30 -8.70 0.89 -2.81
N HIS A 31 -8.96 0.24 -3.94
CA HIS A 31 -10.31 -0.14 -4.37
C HIS A 31 -10.68 -1.59 -4.04
N GLY A 32 -9.82 -2.33 -3.33
CA GLY A 32 -10.08 -3.72 -2.93
C GLY A 32 -9.95 -4.74 -4.07
N CYS A 33 -9.31 -4.35 -5.17
CA CYS A 33 -9.01 -5.22 -6.30
C CYS A 33 -7.68 -5.95 -6.06
N ILE A 34 -7.63 -7.26 -6.26
CA ILE A 34 -6.41 -8.06 -6.04
C ILE A 34 -5.36 -7.64 -7.07
N PRO A 35 -4.20 -7.07 -6.65
CA PRO A 35 -3.15 -6.70 -7.57
C PRO A 35 -2.56 -7.96 -8.23
N VAL A 36 -2.42 -7.93 -9.55
CA VAL A 36 -1.72 -8.94 -10.34
C VAL A 36 -0.43 -8.30 -10.84
N VAL A 37 0.65 -8.52 -10.10
CA VAL A 37 1.95 -7.90 -10.34
C VAL A 37 2.71 -8.68 -11.40
N VAL A 38 3.07 -8.01 -12.50
CA VAL A 38 3.85 -8.57 -13.60
C VAL A 38 5.10 -7.71 -13.82
N MET A 39 6.01 -7.74 -12.85
CA MET A 39 7.24 -6.96 -12.87
C MET A 39 8.33 -7.71 -12.11
N ASP A 40 9.21 -8.41 -12.82
CA ASP A 40 10.10 -9.38 -12.18
C ASP A 40 11.14 -8.72 -11.28
N ASN A 41 11.65 -7.56 -11.70
CA ASN A 41 12.75 -6.82 -11.07
C ASN A 41 12.31 -5.51 -10.40
N VAL A 42 11.01 -5.34 -10.16
CA VAL A 42 10.45 -4.15 -9.50
C VAL A 42 9.83 -4.56 -8.18
N HIS A 43 10.22 -3.87 -7.11
CA HIS A 43 9.54 -3.98 -5.84
C HIS A 43 8.30 -3.10 -5.81
N ALA A 44 7.17 -3.68 -5.42
CA ALA A 44 5.96 -2.92 -5.17
C ALA A 44 6.10 -2.07 -3.89
N VAL A 45 5.25 -1.05 -3.77
CA VAL A 45 5.28 -0.16 -2.61
C VAL A 45 5.06 -0.97 -1.32
N PHE A 46 5.96 -0.76 -0.35
CA PHE A 46 6.02 -1.48 0.92
C PHE A 46 6.18 -3.01 0.82
N GLU A 47 6.57 -3.58 -0.32
CA GLU A 47 6.76 -5.04 -0.46
C GLU A 47 7.81 -5.62 0.48
N SER A 48 8.81 -4.83 0.88
CA SER A 48 9.81 -5.23 1.88
C SER A 48 9.29 -5.20 3.33
N THR A 49 8.08 -4.70 3.56
CA THR A 49 7.49 -4.44 4.89
C THR A 49 6.16 -5.16 5.07
N LEU A 50 5.37 -5.28 4.01
CA LEU A 50 4.09 -5.97 3.97
C LEU A 50 4.22 -7.26 3.18
N ASP A 51 3.64 -8.35 3.67
CA ASP A 51 3.60 -9.60 2.93
C ASP A 51 2.55 -9.52 1.81
N TRP A 52 3.00 -9.11 0.63
CA TRP A 52 2.17 -9.00 -0.57
C TRP A 52 1.57 -10.33 -1.01
N SER A 53 2.18 -11.48 -0.66
CA SER A 53 1.64 -12.80 -1.02
C SER A 53 0.28 -13.09 -0.38
N GLN A 54 -0.07 -12.36 0.70
CA GLN A 54 -1.37 -12.50 1.37
C GLN A 54 -2.51 -11.85 0.59
N PHE A 55 -2.23 -10.89 -0.29
CA PHE A 55 -3.25 -10.04 -0.91
C PHE A 55 -3.03 -9.73 -2.39
N SER A 56 -2.03 -10.33 -3.03
CA SER A 56 -1.70 -10.13 -4.44
C SER A 56 -1.31 -11.45 -5.12
N VAL A 57 -1.28 -11.41 -6.45
CA VAL A 57 -0.78 -12.48 -7.30
C VAL A 57 0.41 -11.93 -8.06
N ARG A 58 1.53 -12.66 -8.08
CA ARG A 58 2.71 -12.29 -8.88
C ARG A 58 2.85 -13.27 -10.04
N ILE A 59 2.89 -12.76 -11.26
CA ILE A 59 3.06 -13.53 -12.50
C ILE A 59 4.39 -13.08 -13.11
N ALA A 60 5.21 -14.05 -13.51
CA ALA A 60 6.47 -13.74 -14.18
C ALA A 60 6.20 -13.07 -15.53
N GLU A 61 7.06 -12.15 -15.96
CA GLU A 61 6.86 -11.42 -17.24
C GLU A 61 6.75 -12.38 -18.43
N LYS A 62 7.53 -13.47 -18.42
CA LYS A 62 7.49 -14.53 -19.45
C LYS A 62 6.14 -15.27 -19.53
N ASP A 63 5.32 -15.23 -18.48
CA ASP A 63 4.05 -15.94 -18.36
C ASP A 63 2.85 -14.99 -18.54
N ILE A 64 3.07 -13.73 -18.93
CA ILE A 64 2.01 -12.71 -19.04
C ILE A 64 0.87 -13.13 -19.98
N GLU A 65 1.18 -13.81 -21.08
CA GLU A 65 0.16 -14.29 -22.04
C GLU A 65 -0.76 -15.36 -21.42
N ARG A 66 -0.30 -16.05 -20.37
CA ARG A 66 -1.04 -17.07 -19.64
C ARG A 66 -1.82 -16.51 -18.46
N THR A 67 -1.85 -15.19 -18.28
CA THR A 67 -2.55 -14.56 -17.16
C THR A 67 -3.99 -15.04 -16.99
N PRO A 68 -4.84 -15.13 -18.03
CA PRO A 68 -6.20 -15.65 -17.88
C PRO A 68 -6.23 -17.07 -17.31
N GLU A 69 -5.41 -17.98 -17.85
CA GLU A 69 -5.29 -19.37 -17.40
C GLU A 69 -4.84 -19.46 -15.92
N ILE A 70 -3.89 -18.60 -15.52
CA ILE A 70 -3.37 -18.55 -14.15
C ILE A 70 -4.45 -18.07 -13.18
N LEU A 71 -5.17 -16.98 -13.53
CA LEU A 71 -6.18 -16.39 -12.67
C LEU A 71 -7.43 -17.28 -12.53
N GLU A 72 -7.81 -18.00 -13.59
CA GLU A 72 -8.93 -18.96 -13.56
C GLU A 72 -8.68 -20.15 -12.62
N LYS A 73 -7.42 -20.50 -12.37
CA LYS A 73 -7.04 -21.58 -11.44
C LYS A 73 -7.09 -21.17 -9.97
N ILE A 74 -7.21 -19.87 -9.67
CA ILE A 74 -7.31 -19.38 -8.30
C ILE A 74 -8.71 -19.68 -7.77
N SER A 75 -8.79 -20.42 -6.66
CA SER A 75 -10.08 -20.79 -6.09
C SER A 75 -10.83 -19.58 -5.54
N ALA A 76 -12.16 -19.65 -5.48
CA ALA A 76 -12.97 -18.60 -4.86
C ALA A 76 -12.57 -18.35 -3.39
N ALA A 77 -12.20 -19.41 -2.65
CA ALA A 77 -11.72 -19.30 -1.27
C ALA A 77 -10.38 -18.52 -1.18
N ASP A 78 -9.50 -18.70 -2.17
CA ASP A 78 -8.25 -17.94 -2.26
C ASP A 78 -8.49 -16.47 -2.58
N VAL A 79 -9.38 -16.19 -3.52
CA VAL A 79 -9.82 -14.82 -3.85
C VAL A 79 -10.38 -14.13 -2.61
N GLU A 80 -11.30 -14.77 -1.90
CA GLU A 80 -11.88 -14.18 -0.70
C GLU A 80 -10.84 -13.96 0.42
N ARG A 81 -9.88 -14.88 0.59
CA ARG A 81 -8.79 -14.70 1.56
C ARG A 81 -7.98 -13.45 1.21
N MET A 82 -7.59 -13.29 -0.06
CA MET A 82 -6.83 -12.12 -0.51
C MET A 82 -7.63 -10.82 -0.35
N GLN A 83 -8.93 -10.83 -0.69
CA GLN A 83 -9.81 -9.68 -0.48
C GLN A 83 -9.95 -9.32 1.00
N ARG A 84 -10.10 -10.33 1.90
CA ARG A 84 -10.08 -10.10 3.35
C ARG A 84 -8.76 -9.48 3.79
N ALA A 85 -7.62 -9.95 3.30
CA ALA A 85 -6.32 -9.36 3.59
C ALA A 85 -6.22 -7.90 3.11
N LEU A 86 -6.71 -7.58 1.90
CA LEU A 86 -6.79 -6.20 1.38
C LEU A 86 -7.52 -5.27 2.35
N THR A 87 -8.63 -5.71 2.95
CA THR A 87 -9.38 -4.88 3.93
C THR A 87 -8.58 -4.49 5.17
N GLN A 88 -7.50 -5.22 5.46
CA GLN A 88 -6.62 -5.00 6.60
C GLN A 88 -5.37 -4.20 6.24
N VAL A 89 -5.02 -4.09 4.96
CA VAL A 89 -3.77 -3.43 4.53
C VAL A 89 -3.98 -2.17 3.70
N TRP A 90 -5.13 -1.97 3.05
CA TRP A 90 -5.34 -0.88 2.09
C TRP A 90 -4.97 0.51 2.61
N HIS A 91 -5.26 0.77 3.88
CA HIS A 91 -5.02 2.07 4.51
C HIS A 91 -3.53 2.42 4.59
N ARG A 92 -2.64 1.41 4.56
CA ARG A 92 -1.19 1.60 4.49
C ARG A 92 -0.71 2.11 3.14
N PHE A 93 -1.57 2.17 2.14
CA PHE A 93 -1.28 2.70 0.80
C PHE A 93 -1.85 4.11 0.58
N VAL A 94 -2.42 4.69 1.64
CA VAL A 94 -3.19 5.92 1.56
C VAL A 94 -2.72 6.89 2.65
N TYR A 95 -2.51 8.17 2.32
CA TYR A 95 -2.08 9.19 3.29
C TYR A 95 -3.26 9.82 4.05
N ALA A 96 -4.05 9.01 4.75
CA ALA A 96 -5.30 9.44 5.36
C ALA A 96 -5.16 10.50 6.47
N GLY A 97 -3.99 10.60 7.11
CA GLY A 97 -3.71 11.58 8.15
C GLY A 97 -3.38 12.98 7.68
N LEU A 98 -3.11 13.19 6.39
CA LEU A 98 -2.73 14.49 5.86
C LEU A 98 -3.97 15.34 5.49
N PRO A 99 -4.11 16.58 5.99
CA PRO A 99 -5.32 17.40 5.78
C PRO A 99 -5.72 17.58 4.32
N LEU A 100 -4.76 17.81 3.42
CA LEU A 100 -5.01 17.95 1.99
C LEU A 100 -5.51 16.65 1.35
N HIS A 101 -5.03 15.50 1.85
CA HIS A 101 -5.34 14.20 1.27
C HIS A 101 -6.69 13.66 1.77
N ARG A 102 -7.13 14.02 2.97
CA ARG A 102 -8.42 13.58 3.54
C ARG A 102 -9.62 13.93 2.64
N ARG A 103 -9.62 15.11 2.02
CA ARG A 103 -10.68 15.52 1.08
C ARG A 103 -10.66 14.65 -0.17
N TRP A 104 -9.49 14.42 -0.73
CA TRP A 104 -9.31 13.55 -1.89
C TRP A 104 -9.81 12.12 -1.63
N LEU A 105 -9.64 11.59 -0.43
CA LEU A 105 -10.17 10.26 -0.08
C LEU A 105 -11.68 10.18 -0.10
N ALA A 106 -12.37 11.19 0.42
CA ALA A 106 -13.82 11.25 0.37
C ALA A 106 -14.32 11.28 -1.08
N ASP A 107 -13.68 12.07 -1.94
CA ASP A 107 -14.05 12.20 -3.34
C ASP A 107 -13.73 10.93 -4.16
N THR A 108 -12.61 10.27 -3.87
CA THR A 108 -12.15 9.07 -4.59
C THR A 108 -12.93 7.82 -4.18
N TYR A 109 -13.07 7.57 -2.87
CA TYR A 109 -13.64 6.32 -2.35
C TYR A 109 -15.10 6.43 -1.90
N GLY A 110 -15.64 7.64 -1.76
CA GLY A 110 -17.03 7.88 -1.35
C GLY A 110 -18.09 7.19 -2.23
N PRO A 111 -17.98 7.21 -3.58
CA PRO A 111 -18.94 6.52 -4.44
C PRO A 111 -18.96 5.00 -4.21
N ALA A 112 -17.80 4.37 -4.02
CA ALA A 112 -17.71 2.95 -3.72
C ALA A 112 -18.31 2.62 -2.34
N ALA A 113 -18.06 3.48 -1.34
CA ALA A 113 -18.68 3.36 -0.03
C ALA A 113 -20.21 3.45 -0.11
N ALA A 114 -20.76 4.35 -0.92
CA ALA A 114 -22.21 4.45 -1.12
C ALA A 114 -22.79 3.19 -1.78
N ALA A 115 -22.13 2.68 -2.83
CA ALA A 115 -22.53 1.45 -3.51
C ALA A 115 -22.50 0.22 -2.59
N ASN A 116 -21.60 0.20 -1.61
CA ASN A 116 -21.42 -0.91 -0.69
C ASN A 116 -22.22 -0.79 0.63
N ALA A 117 -23.03 0.27 0.80
CA ALA A 117 -23.76 0.53 2.05
C ALA A 117 -24.73 -0.58 2.47
N GLY A 118 -25.12 -1.47 1.54
CA GLY A 118 -26.00 -2.61 1.81
C GLY A 118 -25.31 -3.82 2.48
N PHE A 119 -23.97 -3.85 2.55
CA PHE A 119 -23.26 -4.96 3.19
C PHE A 119 -23.34 -4.89 4.73
N PRO A 120 -23.46 -6.04 5.43
CA PRO A 120 -23.45 -6.06 6.89
C PRO A 120 -22.17 -5.45 7.47
N LYS A 121 -22.28 -4.82 8.66
CA LYS A 121 -21.10 -4.32 9.37
C LYS A 121 -20.10 -5.45 9.60
N GLY A 122 -18.84 -5.21 9.26
CA GLY A 122 -17.76 -6.20 9.36
C GLY A 122 -17.60 -7.09 8.13
N HIS A 123 -18.49 -7.02 7.13
CA HIS A 123 -18.25 -7.62 5.82
C HIS A 123 -17.03 -6.97 5.15
N HIS A 124 -16.25 -7.73 4.38
CA HIS A 124 -15.02 -7.20 3.78
C HIS A 124 -15.26 -6.09 2.73
N PHE A 125 -16.45 -6.05 2.12
CA PHE A 125 -16.87 -4.94 1.24
C PHE A 125 -17.64 -3.83 1.97
N ALA A 126 -17.98 -3.99 3.25
CA ALA A 126 -18.74 -2.96 3.96
C ALA A 126 -17.92 -1.66 4.10
N PRO A 127 -18.55 -0.48 3.94
CA PRO A 127 -17.90 0.79 4.16
C PRO A 127 -17.30 0.88 5.57
N ARG A 128 -16.10 1.47 5.67
CA ARG A 128 -15.47 1.74 6.96
C ARG A 128 -16.06 3.03 7.55
N GLU A 129 -16.52 2.97 8.80
CA GLU A 129 -17.06 4.13 9.51
C GLU A 129 -15.99 5.19 9.81
N ALA A 130 -14.73 4.78 9.97
CA ALA A 130 -13.60 5.66 10.17
C ALA A 130 -12.35 5.17 9.40
N PHE A 131 -11.62 6.12 8.82
CA PHE A 131 -10.30 5.85 8.23
C PHE A 131 -9.29 5.61 9.35
N PRO A 132 -8.48 4.53 9.31
CA PRO A 132 -7.49 4.23 10.32
C PRO A 132 -6.24 5.11 10.15
N ILE A 133 -6.40 6.40 10.48
CA ILE A 133 -5.39 7.45 10.27
C ILE A 133 -4.06 7.16 11.01
N ARG A 134 -4.10 6.42 12.11
CA ARG A 134 -2.90 6.07 12.91
C ARG A 134 -2.07 4.91 12.35
N SER A 135 -2.52 4.29 11.26
CA SER A 135 -1.81 3.19 10.60
C SER A 135 -1.74 3.38 9.08
N ASP A 136 -1.86 4.63 8.63
CA ASP A 136 -1.88 5.01 7.22
C ASP A 136 -0.50 4.86 6.54
N ALA A 137 -0.37 5.28 5.28
CA ALA A 137 0.91 5.20 4.54
C ALA A 137 2.05 5.94 5.25
N PHE A 138 1.79 7.13 5.78
CA PHE A 138 2.80 7.89 6.53
C PHE A 138 3.23 7.14 7.78
N SER A 139 2.27 6.64 8.56
CA SER A 139 2.53 5.88 9.77
C SER A 139 3.33 4.60 9.47
N THR A 140 3.04 3.93 8.35
CA THR A 140 3.76 2.74 7.88
C THR A 140 5.22 3.07 7.57
N LEU A 141 5.47 4.17 6.85
CA LEU A 141 6.81 4.65 6.57
C LEU A 141 7.58 4.97 7.86
N MET A 142 6.95 5.70 8.79
CA MET A 142 7.57 6.05 10.06
C MET A 142 7.91 4.82 10.90
N GLN A 143 7.01 3.84 10.98
CA GLN A 143 7.25 2.57 11.67
C GLN A 143 8.45 1.82 11.07
N TRP A 144 8.51 1.76 9.73
CA TRP A 144 9.65 1.15 9.04
C TRP A 144 10.96 1.89 9.35
N LEU A 145 10.98 3.23 9.25
CA LEU A 145 12.15 4.05 9.56
C LEU A 145 12.63 3.85 11.01
N HIS A 146 11.71 3.87 11.99
CA HIS A 146 12.02 3.59 13.39
C HIS A 146 12.61 2.20 13.61
N SER A 147 12.22 1.21 12.79
CA SER A 147 12.76 -0.15 12.89
C SER A 147 14.18 -0.29 12.32
N ARG A 148 14.56 0.57 11.37
CA ARG A 148 15.82 0.48 10.59
C ARG A 148 16.88 1.48 11.02
N ILE A 149 16.51 2.64 11.54
CA ILE A 149 17.45 3.70 11.91
C ILE A 149 17.79 3.58 13.41
N PRO A 150 19.06 3.25 13.78
CA PRO A 150 19.47 3.07 15.18
C PRO A 150 19.20 4.30 16.05
N TYR A 151 19.39 5.49 15.47
CA TYR A 151 19.22 6.77 16.15
C TYR A 151 17.76 7.07 16.56
N ALA A 152 16.80 6.56 15.80
CA ALA A 152 15.38 6.73 16.07
C ALA A 152 14.89 5.90 17.28
N ARG A 153 15.72 4.96 17.78
CA ARG A 153 15.46 4.13 18.97
C ARG A 153 16.02 4.71 20.27
N HIS A 154 17.04 5.59 20.19
CA HIS A 154 17.80 6.03 21.37
C HIS A 154 17.95 7.55 21.54
N GLY A 155 17.29 8.37 20.73
CA GLY A 155 17.18 9.82 21.00
C GLY A 155 18.51 10.58 21.10
N SER A 156 19.59 10.12 20.47
CA SER A 156 20.94 10.70 20.65
C SER A 156 21.19 11.96 19.82
N HIS A 157 20.17 12.77 19.53
CA HIS A 157 20.32 13.99 18.73
C HIS A 157 21.27 15.01 19.33
N ALA A 158 21.39 15.03 20.66
CA ALA A 158 22.39 15.85 21.32
C ALA A 158 23.83 15.33 21.13
N GLN A 159 24.05 14.01 21.11
CA GLN A 159 25.39 13.41 21.08
C GLN A 159 26.02 13.47 19.68
N HIS A 160 25.26 13.16 18.64
CA HIS A 160 25.77 13.21 17.26
C HIS A 160 26.05 14.65 16.78
N VAL A 161 25.24 15.63 17.21
CA VAL A 161 25.47 17.06 16.91
C VAL A 161 26.67 17.61 17.70
N ALA A 162 26.94 17.09 18.90
CA ALA A 162 28.12 17.47 19.68
C ALA A 162 29.43 16.96 19.03
N GLU A 163 29.44 15.74 18.50
CA GLU A 163 30.59 15.19 17.76
C GLU A 163 30.89 15.98 16.48
N LEU A 164 29.84 16.38 15.73
CA LEU A 164 30.00 17.21 14.52
C LEU A 164 30.49 18.64 14.83
N ARG A 165 30.25 19.15 16.05
CA ARG A 165 30.72 20.47 16.50
C ARG A 165 32.10 20.43 17.18
N GLY A 166 32.58 19.26 17.59
CA GLY A 166 33.88 19.07 18.25
C GLY A 166 35.07 18.84 17.30
N GLY A 167 34.81 18.71 15.99
CA GLY A 167 35.84 18.45 14.98
C GLY A 167 36.38 19.71 14.31
N ALA A 168 37.26 20.45 14.99
CA ALA A 168 38.21 21.34 14.33
C ALA A 168 39.59 21.14 14.98
N PRO A 169 40.63 20.66 14.25
CA PRO A 169 41.97 20.64 14.80
C PRO A 169 42.50 22.07 14.86
N ALA A 170 43.00 22.45 16.03
CA ALA A 170 43.88 23.60 16.17
C ALA A 170 45.13 23.34 15.31
N ALA A 171 45.35 24.18 14.30
CA ALA A 171 46.63 24.25 13.62
C ALA A 171 47.61 25.00 14.55
N GLY A 172 48.47 24.24 15.21
CA GLY A 172 49.72 24.73 15.78
C GLY A 172 50.87 24.22 14.91
N ASP A 173 51.59 25.15 14.29
CA ASP A 173 53.03 25.39 14.48
C ASP A 173 53.42 26.71 13.78
#